data_AF-A0A8J2NUF4-F1
#
_entry.id   AF-A0A8J2NUF4-F1
#
_cell.length_a   1.000
_cell.length_b   1.000
_cell.length_c   1.000
_cell.angle_alpha   90.00
_cell.angle_beta   90.00
_cell.angle_gamma   90.00
#
_symmetry.space_group_name_H-M   'P 1'
#
loop_
_entity.id
_entity.type
_entity.pdbx_description
1 polymer ?
#
loop_
_entity_poly.entity_id
_entity_poly.type
_entity_poly.pdbx_seq_one_letter_code
_entity_poly.pdbx_strand_id
1 'polypeptide(L)' 'LPILVEGDFKLSQSTAILKYLAKKHGYYGDNDREAARIDEYVGAIRDLLDVLMPYVEEQRPEKKEEMRMKLAAEHFP' A
#
# COMPACT_ATOMS: atom_id res chain seq x y z
N LEU A 1 12.88 -2.01 -5.35
CA LEU A 1 11.78 -1.03 -5.41
C LEU A 1 11.39 -0.81 -6.87
N PRO A 2 10.09 -0.66 -7.20
CA PRO A 2 9.64 -0.47 -8.58
C PRO A 2 9.98 0.93 -9.12
N ILE A 3 10.19 1.00 -10.44
CA ILE A 3 10.50 2.23 -11.19
C ILE A 3 9.68 2.22 -12.49
N LEU A 4 9.04 3.34 -12.79
CA LEU A 4 8.42 3.64 -14.09
C LEU A 4 9.38 4.52 -14.91
N VAL A 5 9.50 4.22 -16.21
CA VAL A 5 10.29 5.00 -17.16
C VAL A 5 9.43 5.30 -18.39
N GLU A 6 9.25 6.58 -18.70
CA GLU A 6 8.57 7.06 -19.92
C GLU A 6 9.44 8.09 -20.63
N GLY A 7 10.24 7.64 -21.61
CA GLY A 7 11.27 8.47 -22.23
C GLY A 7 12.29 8.93 -21.18
N ASP A 8 12.45 10.25 -21.05
CA ASP A 8 13.32 10.86 -20.05
C ASP A 8 12.69 10.99 -18.65
N PHE A 9 11.38 10.75 -18.53
CA PHE A 9 10.67 10.80 -17.25
C PHE A 9 10.90 9.50 -16.47
N LYS A 10 11.37 9.61 -15.23
CA LYS A 10 11.58 8.49 -14.31
C LYS A 10 10.85 8.75 -13.00
N LEU A 11 10.07 7.78 -12.55
CA LEU A 11 9.31 7.86 -11.31
C LEU A 11 9.54 6.59 -10.49
N SER A 12 9.96 6.76 -9.24
CA SER A 12 10.02 5.69 -8.23
C SER A 12 8.86 5.88 -7.23
N GLN A 13 8.75 4.98 -6.25
CA GLN A 13 7.61 4.86 -5.32
C GLN A 13 6.36 4.25 -5.96
N SER A 14 5.98 3.05 -5.52
CA SER A 14 4.87 2.29 -6.12
C SER A 14 3.53 3.03 -6.07
N THR A 15 3.21 3.73 -4.98
CA THR A 15 1.96 4.51 -4.90
C THR A 15 1.98 5.71 -5.86
N ALA A 16 3.13 6.37 -6.02
CA ALA A 16 3.24 7.49 -6.97
C ALA A 16 3.10 7.02 -8.42
N ILE A 17 3.71 5.88 -8.76
CA ILE A 17 3.58 5.22 -10.08
C ILE A 17 2.11 4.87 -10.36
N LEU A 18 1.43 4.23 -9.41
CA LEU A 18 0.02 3.86 -9.56
C LEU A 18 -0.87 5.11 -9.76
N LYS A 19 -0.68 6.15 -8.95
CA LYS A 19 -1.42 7.41 -9.08
C LYS A 19 -1.17 8.08 -10.43
N TYR A 20 0.07 8.09 -10.90
CA TYR A 20 0.43 8.65 -12.21
C TYR A 20 -0.30 7.92 -13.34
N LEU A 21 -0.23 6.58 -13.37
CA LEU A 21 -0.89 5.76 -14.40
C LEU A 21 -2.42 5.87 -14.32
N ALA A 22 -2.99 5.89 -13.11
CA ALA A 22 -4.44 6.07 -12.92
C ALA A 22 -4.92 7.40 -13.52
N LYS A 23 -4.23 8.51 -13.22
CA LYS A 23 -4.54 9.83 -13.81
C LYS A 23 -4.36 9.84 -15.32
N LYS A 24 -3.25 9.28 -15.82
CA LYS A 24 -2.92 9.25 -17.25
C LYS A 24 -3.97 8.52 -18.10
N HIS A 25 -4.62 7.51 -17.53
CA HIS A 25 -5.57 6.65 -18.25
C HIS A 25 -7.04 6.81 -17.81
N GLY A 26 -7.37 7.82 -17.01
CA GLY A 26 -8.75 8.08 -16.60
C GLY A 26 -9.31 7.08 -15.58
N TYR A 27 -8.45 6.44 -14.79
CA TYR A 27 -8.83 5.54 -13.69
C TYR A 27 -8.68 6.17 -12.30
N TYR A 28 -8.60 7.50 -12.25
CA TYR A 28 -8.62 8.27 -11.00
C TYR A 28 -9.98 8.96 -10.85
N GLY A 29 -10.22 9.65 -9.74
CA GLY A 29 -11.52 10.31 -9.50
C GLY A 29 -11.77 11.47 -10.46
N ASP A 30 -13.01 11.60 -10.92
CA ASP A 30 -13.44 12.69 -11.83
C ASP A 30 -13.59 14.03 -11.10
N ASN A 31 -13.63 13.99 -9.77
CA ASN A 31 -13.71 15.14 -8.89
C ASN A 31 -12.93 14.89 -7.58
N ASP A 32 -12.75 15.95 -6.80
CA ASP A 32 -11.96 15.93 -5.56
C ASP A 32 -12.46 14.90 -4.54
N ARG A 33 -13.78 14.64 -4.48
CA ARG A 33 -14.35 13.69 -3.51
C ARG A 33 -14.03 12.25 -3.89
N GLU A 34 -14.13 11.91 -5.17
CA GLU A 34 -13.77 10.59 -5.68
C GLU A 34 -12.26 10.36 -5.58
N ALA A 35 -11.45 11.36 -5.94
CA ALA A 35 -10.00 11.32 -5.78
C ALA A 35 -9.60 11.07 -4.31
N ALA A 36 -10.23 11.81 -3.37
CA ALA A 36 -10.00 11.62 -1.95
C ALA A 36 -10.41 10.23 -1.47
N ARG A 37 -11.51 9.67 -1.99
CA ARG A 37 -11.95 8.30 -1.63
C ARG A 37 -10.97 7.23 -2.12
N ILE A 38 -10.43 7.39 -3.33
CA ILE A 38 -9.39 6.50 -3.86
C ILE A 38 -8.14 6.58 -2.99
N ASP A 39 -7.71 7.80 -2.64
CA ASP A 39 -6.53 8.00 -1.79
C ASP A 39 -6.72 7.44 -0.38
N GLU A 40 -7.92 7.57 0.20
CA GLU A 40 -8.29 6.95 1.48
C GLU A 40 -8.12 5.42 1.42
N TYR A 41 -8.64 4.76 0.39
CA TYR A 41 -8.50 3.31 0.25
C TYR A 41 -7.05 2.87 0.04
N VAL A 42 -6.29 3.60 -0.78
CA VAL A 42 -4.87 3.31 -0.97
C VAL A 42 -4.11 3.49 0.35
N GLY A 43 -4.42 4.54 1.12
CA GLY A 43 -3.84 4.79 2.44
C GLY A 43 -4.16 3.66 3.43
N ALA A 44 -5.43 3.28 3.55
CA ALA A 44 -5.86 2.21 4.45
C ALA A 44 -5.18 0.86 4.12
N ILE A 45 -5.03 0.53 2.84
CA ILE A 45 -4.31 -0.68 2.41
C ILE A 45 -2.82 -0.57 2.76
N ARG A 46 -2.21 0.61 2.64
CA ARG A 46 -0.80 0.82 3.04
C ARG A 46 -0.60 0.64 4.53
N ASP A 47 -1.44 1.29 5.35
CA ASP A 47 -1.36 1.16 6.80
C ASP A 47 -1.53 -0.32 7.23
N LEU A 48 -2.46 -1.04 6.60
CA LEU A 48 -2.64 -2.47 6.84
C LEU A 48 -1.39 -3.27 6.43
N LEU A 49 -0.82 -3.01 5.25
CA LEU A 49 0.38 -3.71 4.80
C LEU A 49 1.57 -3.43 5.71
N ASP A 50 1.74 -2.20 6.18
CA ASP A 50 2.85 -1.83 7.08
C ASP A 50 2.76 -2.59 8.41
N VAL A 51 1.55 -2.85 8.90
CA VAL A 51 1.29 -3.68 10.08
C VAL A 51 1.53 -5.18 9.80
N LEU A 52 1.14 -5.68 8.62
CA LEU A 52 1.22 -7.10 8.29
C LEU A 52 2.60 -7.55 7.77
N MET A 53 3.34 -6.68 7.08
CA MET A 53 4.58 -7.04 6.40
C MET A 53 5.63 -7.65 7.32
N PRO A 54 5.89 -7.14 8.54
CA PRO A 54 6.83 -7.77 9.47
C PRO A 54 6.47 -9.22 9.80
N TYR A 55 5.18 -9.51 9.96
CA TYR A 55 4.67 -10.86 10.20
C TYR A 55 4.80 -11.76 8.96
N VAL A 56 4.52 -11.23 7.78
CA VAL A 56 4.65 -11.97 6.51
C VAL A 56 6.11 -12.35 6.25
N GLU A 57 7.04 -11.41 6.49
CA GLU A 57 8.48 -11.59 6.26
C GLU A 57 9.19 -12.44 7.33
N GLU A 58 8.62 -12.57 8.54
CA GLU A 58 9.21 -13.43 9.58
C GLU A 58 9.16 -14.92 9.16
N GLN A 59 10.32 -15.55 9.23
CA GLN A 59 10.55 -16.94 8.80
C GLN A 59 10.58 -17.91 9.98
N ARG A 60 10.89 -17.43 11.20
CA ARG A 60 10.97 -18.25 12.40
C ARG A 60 9.57 -18.59 12.91
N PRO A 61 9.18 -19.88 12.96
CA PRO A 61 7.82 -20.28 13.34
C PRO A 61 7.41 -19.77 14.73
N GLU A 62 8.30 -19.83 15.71
CA GLU A 62 8.04 -19.42 17.09
C GLU A 62 7.74 -17.91 17.21
N LYS A 63 8.52 -17.07 16.54
CA LYS A 63 8.31 -15.61 16.54
C LYS A 63 7.09 -15.22 15.72
N LYS A 64 6.79 -15.98 14.66
CA LYS A 64 5.63 -15.75 13.83
C LYS A 64 4.33 -15.98 14.60
N GLU A 65 4.27 -17.02 15.44
CA GLU A 65 3.09 -17.27 16.28
C GLU A 65 2.93 -16.20 17.38
N GLU A 66 4.03 -15.76 18.01
CA GLU A 66 4.01 -14.63 18.96
C GLU A 66 3.48 -13.34 18.30
N MET A 67 4.03 -13.00 17.13
CA MET A 67 3.58 -11.85 16.34
C MET A 67 2.11 -11.95 15.95
N ARG A 68 1.64 -13.14 15.56
CA ARG A 68 0.24 -13.38 15.23
C ARG A 68 -0.69 -13.09 16.41
N MET A 69 -0.35 -13.58 17.61
CA MET A 69 -1.13 -13.32 18.82
C MET A 69 -1.17 -11.83 19.14
N LYS A 70 -0.04 -11.13 19.02
CA LYS A 70 0.05 -9.69 19.25
C LYS A 70 -0.76 -8.88 18.22
N LEU A 71 -0.62 -9.20 16.93
CA LEU A 71 -1.40 -8.61 15.84
C LEU A 71 -2.91 -8.74 16.09
N ALA A 72 -3.36 -9.94 16.48
CA ALA A 72 -4.76 -10.20 16.78
C ALA A 72 -5.26 -9.42 18.00
N ALA A 73 -4.44 -9.21 19.03
CA ALA A 73 -4.86 -8.49 20.24
C ALA A 73 -4.86 -6.95 20.08
N GLU A 74 -3.93 -6.40 19.28
CA GLU A 74 -3.72 -4.94 19.20
C GLU A 74 -4.44 -4.27 18.02
N HIS A 75 -4.67 -4.99 16.91
CA HIS A 75 -5.10 -4.38 15.64
C HIS A 75 -6.37 -4.96 15.01
N PHE A 76 -6.86 -6.11 15.47
CA PHE A 76 -8.09 -6.73 14.96
C PHE A 76 -9.08 -6.97 16.12
N PRO A 77 -10.39 -6.75 15.93
CA PRO A 77 -11.40 -7.07 16.93
C PRO A 77 -11.62 -8.59 17.11
#